data_AF-A0A923QC78-F1
#
_entry.id   AF-A0A923QC78-F1
#
_cell.length_a   1.000
_cell.length_b   1.000
_cell.length_c   1.000
_cell.angle_alpha   90.00
_cell.angle_beta   90.00
_cell.angle_gamma   90.00
#
_symmetry.space_group_name_H-M   'P 1'
#
loop_
_entity.id
_entity.type
_entity.pdbx_description
1 polymer ?
#
loop_
_entity_poly.entity_id
_entity_poly.type
_entity_poly.pdbx_seq_one_letter_code
_entity_poly.pdbx_strand_id
1 'polypeptide(L)' 'MTITASLTTQLHAQIAAELAATGGWMGFDRFMALALYTPGLGYYANHSRKFGAMPASGSDFVT' A
#
# COMPACT_ATOMS: atom_id res chain seq x y z
N MET A 1 18.54 17.64 2.09
CA MET A 1 17.11 17.35 2.30
C MET A 1 16.88 15.91 1.88
N THR A 2 17.03 14.96 2.81
CA THR A 2 16.91 13.53 2.52
C THR A 2 15.45 13.15 2.70
N ILE A 3 14.73 12.91 1.61
CA ILE A 3 13.39 12.33 1.71
C ILE A 3 13.59 10.87 2.07
N THR A 4 13.35 10.51 3.33
CA THR A 4 13.28 9.12 3.76
C THR A 4 12.19 8.44 2.94
N ALA A 5 12.58 7.51 2.07
CA ALA A 5 11.63 6.72 1.29
C ALA A 5 10.84 5.82 2.25
N SER A 6 9.61 6.22 2.57
CA SER A 6 8.65 5.36 3.26
C SER A 6 8.06 4.38 2.24
N LEU A 7 7.65 3.19 2.70
CA LEU A 7 6.90 2.20 1.91
C LEU A 7 5.72 2.86 1.17
N THR A 8 5.02 3.75 1.87
CA THR A 8 3.87 4.50 1.35
C THR A 8 4.28 5.45 0.22
N THR A 9 5.48 6.03 0.27
CA THR A 9 6.00 6.92 -0.78
C THR A 9 6.24 6.16 -2.08
N GLN A 10 6.78 4.93 -2.00
CA GLN A 10 7.02 4.09 -3.17
C GLN A 10 5.71 3.58 -3.78
N LEU A 11 4.78 3.10 -2.95
CA LEU A 11 3.46 2.65 -3.41
C LEU A 11 2.69 3.78 -4.09
N HIS A 12 2.71 4.98 -3.52
CA HIS A 12 2.05 6.15 -4.10
C HIS A 12 2.63 6.50 -5.48
N ALA A 13 3.95 6.50 -5.63
CA ALA A 13 4.59 6.76 -6.91
C ALA A 13 4.19 5.74 -7.98
N GLN A 14 4.06 4.46 -7.62
CA GLN A 14 3.62 3.41 -8.53
C GLN A 14 2.16 3.58 -8.96
N ILE A 15 1.26 3.90 -8.03
CA ILE A 15 -0.16 4.16 -8.35
C ILE A 15 -0.30 5.39 -9.25
N ALA A 16 0.46 6.46 -8.98
CA ALA A 16 0.47 7.65 -9.81
C ALA A 16 0.98 7.38 -11.24
N ALA A 17 2.03 6.56 -11.37
CA ALA A 17 2.55 6.15 -12.68
C ALA A 17 1.53 5.33 -13.48
N GLU A 18 0.85 4.38 -12.84
CA GLU A 18 -0.21 3.60 -13.49
C GLU A 18 -1.37 4.49 -13.94
N LEU A 19 -1.82 5.41 -13.07
CA LEU A 19 -2.90 6.34 -13.40
C LEU A 19 -2.55 7.23 -14.60
N ALA A 20 -1.29 7.70 -14.68
CA ALA A 20 -0.82 8.45 -15.84
C ALA A 20 -0.79 7.60 -17.11
N ALA A 21 -0.37 6.32 -17.00
CA ALA A 21 -0.32 5.39 -18.12
C ALA A 21 -1.72 5.02 -18.66
N THR A 22 -2.76 5.03 -17.82
CA THR A 22 -4.14 4.72 -18.21
C THR A 22 -4.95 5.96 -18.61
N GLY A 23 -4.30 7.10 -18.88
CA GLY A 23 -4.97 8.32 -19.35
C GLY A 23 -5.66 9.11 -18.24
N GLY A 24 -5.19 8.97 -16.99
CA GLY A 24 -5.69 9.72 -15.83
C GLY A 24 -6.90 9.09 -15.15
N TRP A 25 -7.35 7.92 -15.60
CA TRP A 25 -8.48 7.21 -15.00
C TRP A 25 -8.14 5.75 -14.72
N MET A 26 -8.62 5.24 -13.59
CA MET A 26 -8.44 3.86 -13.16
C MET A 26 -9.68 3.42 -12.38
N GLY A 27 -10.14 2.20 -12.63
CA GLY A 27 -11.18 1.57 -11.83
C GLY A 27 -10.77 1.37 -10.37
N PHE A 28 -11.72 1.46 -9.45
CA PHE A 28 -11.45 1.29 -8.03
C PHE A 28 -10.91 -0.10 -7.69
N ASP A 29 -11.33 -1.12 -8.43
CA ASP A 29 -10.81 -2.49 -8.37
C ASP A 29 -9.31 -2.55 -8.65
N ARG A 30 -8.84 -1.86 -9.70
CA ARG A 30 -7.42 -1.79 -10.06
C ARG A 30 -6.61 -1.01 -9.02
N PHE A 31 -7.16 0.10 -8.53
CA PHE A 31 -6.55 0.85 -7.42
C PHE A 31 -6.38 -0.04 -6.18
N MET A 32 -7.44 -0.75 -5.78
CA MET A 32 -7.42 -1.65 -4.62
C MET A 32 -6.45 -2.81 -4.81
N ALA A 33 -6.38 -3.39 -6.01
CA ALA A 33 -5.41 -4.44 -6.32
C ALA A 33 -3.97 -3.96 -6.08
N LEU A 34 -3.63 -2.75 -6.54
CA LEU A 34 -2.31 -2.14 -6.31
C LEU A 34 -2.08 -1.84 -4.83
N ALA A 35 -3.01 -1.15 -4.18
CA ALA A 35 -2.87 -0.71 -2.79
C ALA A 35 -2.76 -1.88 -1.80
N LEU A 36 -3.49 -2.97 -2.05
CA LEU A 36 -3.53 -4.13 -1.15
C LEU A 36 -2.46 -5.17 -1.46
N TYR A 37 -2.14 -5.40 -2.74
CA TYR A 37 -1.43 -6.62 -3.16
C TYR A 37 -0.16 -6.38 -3.99
N THR A 38 0.27 -5.13 -4.21
CA THR A 38 1.58 -4.88 -4.86
C THR A 38 2.69 -5.58 -4.07
N PRO A 39 3.48 -6.49 -4.68
CA PRO A 39 4.52 -7.22 -3.95
C PRO A 39 5.49 -6.27 -3.23
N GLY A 40 5.71 -6.52 -1.94
CA GLY A 40 6.61 -5.73 -1.10
C GLY A 40 6.02 -4.40 -0.60
N LEU A 41 5.06 -3.79 -1.30
CA LEU A 41 4.54 -2.45 -0.99
C LEU A 41 3.08 -2.45 -0.50
N GLY A 42 2.27 -3.34 -1.05
CA GLY A 42 0.84 -3.44 -0.78
C GLY A 42 0.57 -3.85 0.66
N TYR A 43 -0.57 -3.42 1.20
CA TYR A 43 -0.91 -3.59 2.61
C TYR A 43 -0.81 -5.05 3.11
N TYR A 44 -1.30 -6.01 2.32
CA TYR A 44 -1.25 -7.44 2.65
C TYR A 44 -0.03 -8.17 2.05
N ALA A 45 0.78 -7.48 1.27
CA ALA A 45 1.94 -8.04 0.57
C ALA A 45 3.27 -7.43 1.05
N ASN A 46 3.27 -6.80 2.22
CA ASN A 46 4.47 -6.25 2.88
C ASN A 46 4.72 -6.95 4.23
N HIS A 47 5.87 -6.67 4.86
CA HIS A 47 6.31 -7.34 6.09
C HIS A 47 5.78 -6.71 7.39
N SER A 48 4.94 -5.69 7.31
CA SER A 48 4.43 -5.05 8.53
C SER A 48 3.34 -5.89 9.18
N ARG A 49 3.23 -5.85 10.51
CA ARG A 49 2.23 -6.65 11.23
C ARG A 49 0.82 -6.10 10.96
N LYS A 50 -0.12 -6.98 10.64
CA LYS A 50 -1.52 -6.61 10.30
C LYS A 50 -2.50 -7.08 11.36
N PHE A 51 -2.32 -8.34 11.79
CA PHE A 51 -3.19 -9.01 12.75
C PHE A 51 -2.51 -9.19 14.10
N GLY A 52 -3.28 -9.02 15.18
CA GLY A 52 -2.80 -9.18 16.55
C GLY A 52 -3.96 -9.19 17.55
N ALA A 53 -3.73 -9.76 18.73
CA ALA A 53 -4.78 -9.98 19.72
C ALA A 53 -5.11 -8.74 20.58
N MET A 54 -4.26 -7.71 20.57
CA MET A 54 -4.39 -6.51 21.42
C MET A 54 -3.94 -5.24 20.68
N PRO A 55 -4.53 -4.06 20.94
CA PRO A 55 -4.14 -2.80 20.28
C PRO A 55 -2.68 -2.39 20.50
N ALA A 56 -2.11 -2.71 21.68
CA ALA A 56 -0.70 -2.44 22.01
C ALA A 56 0.30 -3.21 21.13
N SER A 57 -0.19 -4.12 20.29
CA SER A 57 0.61 -5.05 19.53
C SER A 57 1.04 -4.48 18.16
N GLY A 58 0.64 -3.25 17.81
CA GLY A 58 0.98 -2.64 16.51
C GLY A 58 0.28 -3.32 15.33
N SER A 59 -0.87 -3.96 15.59
CA SER A 59 -1.75 -4.58 14.61
C SER A 59 -2.93 -3.65 14.33
N ASP A 60 -3.44 -3.70 13.10
CA ASP A 60 -4.60 -2.92 12.68
C ASP A 60 -5.92 -3.70 12.93
N PHE A 61 -5.86 -5.03 12.93
CA PHE A 61 -7.02 -5.91 13.07
C PHE A 61 -6.83 -7.00 14.12
N VAL A 62 -7.94 -7.39 14.75
CA VAL A 62 -8.07 -8.60 15.56
C VAL A 62 -8.76 -9.68 14.70
N THR A 63 -8.32 -10.92 14.83
CA THR A 63 -8.94 -12.12 14.24
C THR A 63 -9.03 -13.18 15.31
#